data_AF-A0A946KKF8-F1
#
_entry.id   AF-A0A946KKF8-F1
#
_cell.length_a   1.000
_cell.length_b   1.000
_cell.length_c   1.000
_cell.angle_alpha   90.00
_cell.angle_beta   90.00
_cell.angle_gamma   90.00
#
_symmetry.space_group_name_H-M   'P 1'
#
loop_
_entity.id
_entity.type
_entity.pdbx_description
1 polymer ?
#
loop_
_entity_poly.entity_id
_entity_poly.type
_entity_poly.pdbx_seq_one_letter_code
_entity_poly.pdbx_strand_id
1 'polypeptide(L)'
;GRPEVLTNWFDPSLTDENDPASVDPALDMYDPTNGPPYPPEFVERYRAAQVARNNRITDWALAELERLQGLGLYDRLFSMSRTWADLRFLDGSIDPSDREVGTCYAGDPRFANYSPFGIGSSNTIRTWLSMWSLEYSQCRGAPNLAEVTVPSLVIQSMADAGVFTSDAQMIFDGLAADDKQLEWVTGDHYLQDPSNARDNVAGMVHDWVSDRLG
;
A
#
# COMPACT_ATOMS: atom_id res chain seq x y z
N GLY A 1 2.43 -6.16 -3.54
CA GLY A 1 1.49 -7.00 -2.77
C GLY A 1 1.11 -6.27 -1.50
N ARG A 2 0.42 -6.94 -0.57
CA ARG A 2 0.03 -6.31 0.72
C ARG A 2 1.21 -5.77 1.56
N PRO A 3 2.35 -6.49 1.71
CA PRO A 3 3.42 -6.00 2.57
C PRO A 3 4.12 -4.77 1.97
N GLU A 4 4.24 -4.68 0.63
CA GLU A 4 4.83 -3.53 -0.04
C GLU A 4 3.93 -2.30 0.05
N VAL A 5 2.62 -2.45 -0.21
CA VAL A 5 1.65 -1.35 -0.11
C VAL A 5 1.60 -0.79 1.31
N LEU A 6 1.47 -1.66 2.31
CA LEU A 6 1.41 -1.18 3.70
C LEU A 6 2.71 -0.49 4.11
N THR A 7 3.87 -1.02 3.70
CA THR A 7 5.17 -0.39 4.00
C THR A 7 5.29 0.97 3.36
N ASN A 8 4.85 1.14 2.11
CA ASN A 8 4.83 2.43 1.42
C ASN A 8 3.95 3.47 2.11
N TRP A 9 3.02 3.03 2.97
CA TRP A 9 2.11 3.90 3.73
C TRP A 9 2.54 4.08 5.18
N PHE A 10 3.58 3.39 5.65
CA PHE A 10 4.12 3.62 6.99
C PHE A 10 4.63 5.03 7.14
N ASP A 11 4.33 5.62 8.29
CA ASP A 11 5.04 6.80 8.75
C ASP A 11 6.37 6.35 9.38
N PRO A 12 7.52 6.60 8.73
CA PRO A 12 8.81 6.21 9.28
C PRO A 12 9.30 7.17 10.36
N SER A 13 8.62 8.30 10.60
CA SER A 13 8.96 9.23 11.67
C SER A 13 8.56 8.71 13.05
N LEU A 14 7.68 7.71 13.15
CA LEU A 14 7.33 7.09 14.42
C LEU A 14 8.55 6.38 15.02
N THR A 15 9.01 6.85 16.19
CA THR A 15 10.23 6.35 16.84
C THR A 15 9.97 5.31 17.92
N ASP A 16 8.77 5.30 18.51
CA ASP A 16 8.29 4.27 19.43
C ASP A 16 6.91 3.76 18.98
N GLU A 17 6.81 2.46 18.69
CA GLU A 17 5.56 1.82 18.26
C GLU A 17 4.46 1.83 19.35
N ASN A 18 4.79 2.12 20.61
CA ASN A 18 3.83 2.22 21.72
C ASN A 18 3.43 3.67 22.05
N ASP A 19 4.09 4.66 21.45
CA ASP A 19 3.75 6.08 21.60
C ASP A 19 3.43 6.70 20.23
N PRO A 20 2.14 6.77 19.84
CA PRO A 20 1.75 7.32 18.54
C PRO A 20 2.02 8.83 18.41
N ALA A 21 2.41 9.52 19.49
CA ALA A 21 2.84 10.92 19.46
C ALA A 21 4.36 11.08 19.24
N SER A 22 5.13 9.99 19.29
CA SER A 22 6.57 10.02 19.02
C SER A 22 6.83 10.33 17.54
N VAL A 23 7.75 11.26 17.27
CA VAL A 23 8.05 11.76 15.91
C VAL A 23 9.53 12.12 15.81
N ASP A 24 10.20 11.63 14.76
CA ASP A 24 11.47 12.14 14.24
C ASP A 24 11.19 13.22 13.18
N PRO A 25 11.44 14.51 13.46
CA PRO A 25 11.17 15.60 12.51
C PRO A 25 11.94 15.47 11.20
N ALA A 26 13.08 14.78 11.16
CA ALA A 26 13.87 14.60 9.93
C ALA A 26 13.23 13.62 8.92
N LEU A 27 12.19 12.90 9.37
CA LEU A 27 11.42 11.92 8.60
C LEU A 27 9.92 12.23 8.59
N ASP A 28 9.44 13.29 9.27
CA ASP A 28 8.02 13.64 9.26
C ASP A 28 7.65 14.32 7.93
N MET A 29 6.93 13.59 7.07
CA MET A 29 6.48 14.13 5.78
C MET A 29 5.44 15.25 5.90
N TYR A 30 4.79 15.40 7.06
CA TYR A 30 3.82 16.47 7.34
C TYR A 30 4.45 17.71 7.97
N ASP A 31 5.76 17.66 8.29
CA ASP A 31 6.52 18.85 8.65
C ASP A 31 6.73 19.70 7.38
N PRO A 32 6.28 20.97 7.36
CA PRO A 32 6.43 21.85 6.20
C PRO A 32 7.88 22.04 5.74
N THR A 33 8.87 21.80 6.60
CA THR A 33 10.29 21.90 6.25
C THR A 33 10.78 20.78 5.35
N ASN A 34 10.11 19.62 5.37
CA ASN A 34 10.35 18.50 4.45
C ASN A 34 9.42 18.53 3.23
N GLY A 35 8.31 19.29 3.33
CA GLY A 35 7.10 19.17 2.51
C GLY A 35 7.27 19.33 0.99
N PRO A 36 6.23 18.94 0.24
CA PRO A 36 6.34 18.70 -1.19
C PRO A 36 6.68 19.97 -2.00
N PRO A 37 7.34 19.82 -3.18
CA PRO A 37 7.83 18.57 -3.72
C PRO A 37 9.00 18.01 -2.89
N TYR A 38 8.95 16.71 -2.59
CA TYR A 38 9.98 16.08 -1.77
C TYR A 38 11.26 15.92 -2.60
N PRO A 39 12.42 16.41 -2.12
CA PRO A 39 13.64 16.28 -2.89
C PRO A 39 14.08 14.81 -2.97
N PRO A 40 14.77 14.38 -4.04
CA PRO A 40 15.11 12.97 -4.27
C PRO A 40 15.82 12.29 -3.09
N GLU A 41 16.74 13.00 -2.42
CA GLU A 41 17.45 12.49 -1.24
C GLU A 41 16.54 12.29 -0.02
N PHE A 42 15.47 13.07 0.11
CA PHE A 42 14.45 12.85 1.13
C PHE A 42 13.62 11.62 0.79
N VAL A 43 13.18 11.48 -0.47
CA VAL A 43 12.42 10.32 -0.94
C VAL A 43 13.21 9.03 -0.67
N GLU A 44 14.50 8.99 -1.04
CA GLU A 44 15.35 7.82 -0.82
C GLU A 44 15.47 7.47 0.67
N ARG A 45 15.81 8.44 1.52
CA ARG A 45 15.92 8.22 2.97
C ARG A 45 14.59 7.80 3.59
N TYR A 46 13.49 8.40 3.15
CA TYR A 46 12.14 8.13 3.65
C TYR A 46 11.70 6.70 3.32
N ARG A 47 11.85 6.27 2.05
CA ARG A 47 11.53 4.90 1.62
C ARG A 47 12.40 3.86 2.33
N ALA A 48 13.69 4.14 2.52
CA ALA A 48 14.57 3.27 3.30
C ALA A 48 14.11 3.16 4.76
N ALA A 49 13.68 4.26 5.37
CA ALA A 49 13.18 4.28 6.75
C ALA A 49 11.84 3.55 6.90
N GLN A 50 10.96 3.59 5.89
CA GLN A 50 9.73 2.78 5.85
C GLN A 50 10.03 1.28 5.89
N VAL A 51 10.96 0.83 5.04
CA VAL A 51 11.44 -0.56 5.02
C VAL A 51 12.07 -0.94 6.36
N ALA A 52 12.92 -0.07 6.91
CA ALA A 52 13.53 -0.30 8.21
C ALA A 52 12.50 -0.45 9.34
N ARG A 53 11.40 0.33 9.31
CA ARG A 53 10.30 0.16 10.26
C ARG A 53 9.61 -1.20 10.12
N ASN A 54 9.30 -1.64 8.90
CA ASN A 54 8.74 -2.98 8.65
C ASN A 54 9.64 -4.08 9.23
N ASN A 55 10.94 -4.00 8.98
CA ASN A 55 11.90 -4.98 9.48
C ASN A 55 11.96 -4.98 11.01
N ARG A 56 12.01 -3.81 11.67
CA ARG A 56 11.97 -3.73 13.15
C ARG A 56 10.74 -4.38 13.75
N ILE A 57 9.55 -4.14 13.17
CA ILE A 57 8.30 -4.77 13.64
C ILE A 57 8.37 -6.29 13.41
N THR A 58 8.91 -6.73 12.28
CA THR A 58 9.10 -8.17 11.96
C THR A 58 10.05 -8.84 12.96
N ASP A 59 11.19 -8.25 13.24
CA ASP A 59 12.17 -8.78 14.20
C ASP A 59 11.57 -8.91 15.60
N TRP A 60 10.87 -7.87 16.05
CA TRP A 60 10.13 -7.90 17.31
C TRP A 60 9.07 -9.00 17.32
N ALA A 61 8.31 -9.16 16.22
CA ALA A 61 7.24 -10.13 16.11
C ALA A 61 7.79 -11.56 16.22
N LEU A 62 8.91 -11.85 15.56
CA LEU A 62 9.59 -13.15 15.65
C LEU A 62 10.08 -13.44 17.07
N ALA A 63 10.80 -12.49 17.68
CA ALA A 63 11.32 -12.63 19.04
C ALA A 63 10.20 -12.82 20.07
N GLU A 64 9.10 -12.09 19.90
CA GLU A 64 7.95 -12.19 20.78
C GLU A 64 7.18 -13.51 20.58
N LEU A 65 7.06 -13.98 19.34
CA LEU A 65 6.44 -15.28 19.06
C LEU A 65 7.21 -16.41 19.74
N GLU A 66 8.54 -16.39 19.64
CA GLU A 66 9.42 -17.34 20.33
C GLU A 66 9.23 -17.29 21.85
N ARG A 67 9.22 -16.08 22.43
CA ARG A 67 9.00 -15.88 23.87
C ARG A 67 7.65 -16.46 24.31
N LEU A 68 6.58 -16.21 23.55
CA LEU A 68 5.24 -16.72 23.86
C LEU A 68 5.17 -18.24 23.76
N GLN A 69 5.78 -18.83 22.73
CA GLN A 69 5.85 -20.28 22.57
C GLN A 69 6.60 -20.95 23.72
N GLY A 70 7.69 -20.34 24.20
CA GLY A 70 8.43 -20.80 25.38
C GLY A 70 7.60 -20.81 26.67
N LEU A 71 6.51 -20.03 26.72
CA LEU A 71 5.55 -19.99 27.83
C LEU A 71 4.29 -20.86 27.58
N GLY A 72 4.25 -21.61 26.48
CA GLY A 72 3.07 -22.39 26.09
C GLY A 72 1.90 -21.55 25.55
N LEU A 73 2.15 -20.29 25.17
CA LEU A 73 1.16 -19.40 24.56
C LEU A 73 1.27 -19.47 23.02
N TYR A 74 0.12 -19.35 22.34
CA TYR A 74 0.05 -19.55 20.88
C TYR A 74 0.41 -18.31 20.05
N ASP A 75 -0.09 -17.14 20.46
CA ASP A 75 0.00 -15.85 19.75
C ASP A 75 -0.47 -14.72 20.69
N ARG A 76 -0.31 -13.45 20.29
CA ARG A 76 -0.97 -12.30 20.93
C ARG A 76 -1.37 -11.22 19.93
N LEU A 77 -2.30 -10.37 20.34
CA LEU A 77 -2.64 -9.14 19.64
C LEU A 77 -1.60 -8.04 19.89
N PHE A 78 -1.42 -7.19 18.89
CA PHE A 78 -0.76 -5.90 19.01
C PHE A 78 -1.37 -4.90 18.03
N SER A 79 -1.24 -3.62 18.37
CA SER A 79 -1.72 -2.54 17.54
C SER A 79 -0.58 -1.92 16.76
N MET A 80 -0.91 -1.38 15.59
CA MET A 80 -0.02 -0.52 14.82
C MET A 80 -0.70 0.83 14.60
N SER A 81 0.10 1.87 14.51
CA SER A 81 -0.36 3.23 14.26
C SER A 81 0.43 3.86 13.12
N ARG A 82 -0.05 5.00 12.62
CA ARG A 82 0.68 5.81 11.63
C ARG A 82 0.95 5.08 10.31
N THR A 83 -0.13 4.74 9.59
CA THR A 83 -0.12 3.97 8.34
C THR A 83 -0.83 4.69 7.17
N TRP A 84 -0.78 6.02 7.14
CA TRP A 84 -1.31 6.87 6.06
C TRP A 84 -0.29 7.89 5.52
N ALA A 85 0.99 7.53 5.51
CA ALA A 85 2.11 8.43 5.23
C ALA A 85 2.91 7.99 3.98
N ASP A 86 2.22 7.74 2.87
CA ASP A 86 2.87 7.63 1.56
C ASP A 86 3.13 9.02 0.99
N LEU A 87 4.38 9.32 0.61
CA LEU A 87 4.75 10.61 0.00
C LEU A 87 3.89 10.97 -1.21
N ARG A 88 3.42 9.97 -1.96
CA ARG A 88 2.55 10.15 -3.14
C ARG A 88 1.19 10.77 -2.82
N PHE A 89 0.75 10.73 -1.55
CA PHE A 89 -0.47 11.42 -1.11
C PHE A 89 -0.32 12.94 -1.16
N LEU A 90 0.87 13.48 -0.87
CA LEU A 90 1.12 14.92 -0.83
C LEU A 90 1.92 15.45 -2.02
N ASP A 91 2.64 14.58 -2.73
CA ASP A 91 3.44 14.92 -3.89
C ASP A 91 2.94 14.22 -5.16
N GLY A 92 2.21 14.98 -5.97
CA GLY A 92 1.69 14.54 -7.27
C GLY A 92 2.77 14.17 -8.28
N SER A 93 4.01 14.65 -8.11
CA SER A 93 5.09 14.46 -9.08
C SER A 93 5.77 13.09 -9.00
N ILE A 94 5.65 12.38 -7.87
CA ILE A 94 6.30 11.06 -7.66
C ILE A 94 5.65 9.97 -8.53
N ASP A 95 4.35 10.06 -8.77
CA ASP A 95 3.57 9.13 -9.60
C ASP A 95 2.42 9.91 -10.24
N PRO A 96 2.62 10.62 -11.37
CA PRO A 96 1.60 11.51 -11.92
C PRO A 96 0.34 10.78 -12.40
N SER A 97 -0.85 11.29 -12.04
CA SER A 97 -2.16 10.72 -12.39
C SER A 97 -3.27 11.79 -12.26
N ASP A 98 -4.53 11.43 -12.50
CA ASP A 98 -5.69 12.33 -12.35
C ASP A 98 -6.19 12.45 -10.89
N ARG A 99 -5.54 11.78 -9.94
CA ARG A 99 -5.92 11.82 -8.50
C ARG A 99 -5.88 13.24 -7.92
N GLU A 100 -6.72 13.47 -6.92
CA GLU A 100 -6.63 14.65 -6.07
C GLU A 100 -5.45 14.53 -5.10
N VAL A 101 -4.41 15.37 -5.28
CA VAL A 101 -3.28 15.46 -4.35
C VAL A 101 -3.74 16.07 -3.03
N GLY A 102 -3.23 15.55 -1.91
CA GLY A 102 -3.65 15.93 -0.57
C GLY A 102 -4.72 15.02 0.02
N THR A 103 -5.04 13.90 -0.63
CA THR A 103 -6.08 12.96 -0.18
C THR A 103 -5.57 11.53 -0.13
N CYS A 104 -6.22 10.72 0.70
CA CYS A 104 -6.15 9.26 0.74
C CYS A 104 -7.56 8.70 0.91
N TYR A 105 -7.74 7.38 0.98
CA TYR A 105 -9.06 6.78 1.16
C TYR A 105 -9.78 7.17 2.46
N ALA A 106 -9.03 7.60 3.47
CA ALA A 106 -9.57 8.07 4.74
C ALA A 106 -9.76 9.61 4.79
N GLY A 107 -9.65 10.31 3.65
CA GLY A 107 -9.74 11.77 3.56
C GLY A 107 -8.37 12.44 3.68
N ASP A 108 -8.24 13.43 4.56
CA ASP A 108 -6.97 14.11 4.81
C ASP A 108 -5.94 13.13 5.38
N PRO A 109 -4.80 12.90 4.69
CA PRO A 109 -3.84 11.88 5.08
C PRO A 109 -3.17 12.18 6.41
N ARG A 110 -2.98 13.46 6.78
CA ARG A 110 -2.39 13.83 8.09
C ARG A 110 -3.34 13.45 9.21
N PHE A 111 -4.59 13.88 9.14
CA PHE A 111 -5.62 13.52 10.10
C PHE A 111 -5.75 12.01 10.19
N ALA A 112 -5.87 11.30 9.06
CA ALA A 112 -5.98 9.84 9.04
C ALA A 112 -4.77 9.16 9.71
N ASN A 113 -3.55 9.62 9.41
CA ASN A 113 -2.31 9.05 9.95
C ASN A 113 -2.21 9.17 11.47
N TYR A 114 -2.63 10.31 12.03
CA TYR A 114 -2.64 10.57 13.49
C TYR A 114 -3.95 10.13 14.18
N SER A 115 -4.78 9.33 13.51
CA SER A 115 -6.06 8.82 14.01
C SER A 115 -6.04 7.28 14.15
N PRO A 116 -7.08 6.64 14.73
CA PRO A 116 -7.14 5.18 14.80
C PRO A 116 -7.51 4.52 13.45
N PHE A 117 -7.68 5.27 12.36
CA PHE A 117 -8.12 4.76 11.06
C PHE A 117 -7.02 4.07 10.22
N GLY A 118 -5.89 3.69 10.83
CA GLY A 118 -4.78 3.05 10.13
C GLY A 118 -5.13 1.68 9.54
N ILE A 119 -4.66 1.41 8.32
CA ILE A 119 -4.68 0.05 7.76
C ILE A 119 -3.77 -0.84 8.61
N GLY A 120 -4.24 -2.06 8.90
CA GLY A 120 -3.49 -3.02 9.69
C GLY A 120 -3.32 -2.56 11.15
N SER A 121 -4.22 -1.72 11.68
CA SER A 121 -4.11 -1.19 13.05
C SER A 121 -4.23 -2.24 14.15
N SER A 122 -4.77 -3.42 13.86
CA SER A 122 -4.87 -4.55 14.79
C SER A 122 -4.37 -5.83 14.12
N ASN A 123 -3.39 -6.48 14.73
CA ASN A 123 -2.78 -7.71 14.22
C ASN A 123 -2.61 -8.71 15.36
N THR A 124 -2.61 -9.99 15.03
CA THR A 124 -1.80 -10.94 15.80
C THR A 124 -0.37 -10.96 15.26
N ILE A 125 0.58 -11.55 15.99
CA ILE A 125 1.93 -11.72 15.47
C ILE A 125 1.93 -12.54 14.18
N ARG A 126 1.12 -13.61 14.14
CA ARG A 126 1.04 -14.47 12.96
C ARG A 126 0.41 -13.74 11.77
N THR A 127 -0.61 -12.89 11.98
CA THR A 127 -1.17 -12.12 10.86
C THR A 127 -0.18 -11.09 10.33
N TRP A 128 0.63 -10.47 11.19
CA TRP A 128 1.74 -9.61 10.75
C TRP A 128 2.73 -10.37 9.87
N LEU A 129 3.27 -11.49 10.36
CA LEU A 129 4.25 -12.29 9.61
C LEU A 129 3.69 -12.83 8.29
N SER A 130 2.43 -13.25 8.28
CA SER A 130 1.80 -13.82 7.09
C SER A 130 1.40 -12.79 6.03
N MET A 131 1.07 -11.56 6.42
CA MET A 131 0.42 -10.58 5.55
C MET A 131 1.26 -9.33 5.29
N TRP A 132 1.91 -8.78 6.32
CA TRP A 132 2.48 -7.44 6.32
C TRP A 132 4.00 -7.38 6.34
N SER A 133 4.66 -8.40 6.88
CA SER A 133 6.12 -8.50 6.85
C SER A 133 6.64 -8.56 5.42
N LEU A 134 7.58 -7.69 5.05
CA LEU A 134 8.25 -7.75 3.75
C LEU A 134 9.01 -9.06 3.53
N GLU A 135 9.57 -9.61 4.61
CA GLU A 135 10.43 -10.80 4.56
C GLU A 135 9.62 -12.11 4.54
N TYR A 136 8.59 -12.23 5.39
CA TYR A 136 7.89 -13.50 5.61
C TYR A 136 6.54 -13.62 4.91
N SER A 137 5.96 -12.51 4.46
CA SER A 137 4.58 -12.52 3.93
C SER A 137 4.44 -13.39 2.69
N GLN A 138 3.37 -14.17 2.67
CA GLN A 138 2.93 -14.92 1.50
C GLN A 138 2.06 -14.07 0.57
N CYS A 139 1.69 -12.86 0.99
CA CYS A 139 0.90 -11.91 0.20
C CYS A 139 1.76 -10.98 -0.68
N ARG A 140 2.98 -11.41 -1.04
CA ARG A 140 3.87 -10.71 -1.99
C ARG A 140 3.32 -10.87 -3.40
N GLY A 141 3.27 -9.76 -4.15
CA GLY A 141 2.62 -9.74 -5.47
C GLY A 141 3.42 -10.47 -6.53
N ALA A 142 4.68 -10.06 -6.72
CA ALA A 142 5.56 -10.52 -7.79
C ALA A 142 5.63 -12.06 -7.95
N PRO A 143 5.90 -12.87 -6.91
CA PRO A 143 6.01 -14.32 -7.09
C PRO A 143 4.68 -14.96 -7.50
N ASN A 144 3.55 -14.41 -7.07
CA ASN A 144 2.23 -14.95 -7.42
C ASN A 144 1.80 -14.52 -8.82
N LEU A 145 2.07 -13.27 -9.23
CA LEU A 145 1.76 -12.77 -10.57
C LEU A 145 2.52 -13.54 -11.66
N ALA A 146 3.76 -13.94 -11.38
CA ALA A 146 4.60 -14.72 -12.29
C ALA A 146 4.04 -16.14 -12.58
N GLU A 147 3.09 -16.63 -11.79
CA GLU A 147 2.43 -17.92 -12.01
C GLU A 147 1.11 -17.78 -12.78
N VAL A 148 0.62 -16.55 -12.99
CA VAL A 148 -0.62 -16.28 -13.72
C VAL A 148 -0.35 -16.28 -15.21
N THR A 149 -0.67 -17.41 -15.86
CA THR A 149 -0.47 -17.63 -17.31
C THR A 149 -1.76 -17.56 -18.14
N VAL A 150 -2.92 -17.50 -17.48
CA VAL A 150 -4.22 -17.35 -18.15
C VAL A 150 -4.39 -15.95 -18.71
N PRO A 151 -5.18 -15.76 -19.80
CA PRO A 151 -5.49 -14.43 -20.31
C PRO A 151 -5.92 -13.47 -19.21
N SER A 152 -5.38 -12.26 -19.20
CA SER A 152 -5.53 -11.34 -18.07
C SER A 152 -5.82 -9.90 -18.51
N LEU A 153 -6.78 -9.26 -17.85
CA LEU A 153 -7.09 -7.84 -18.01
C LEU A 153 -6.80 -7.11 -16.70
N VAL A 154 -5.96 -6.07 -16.75
CA VAL A 154 -5.72 -5.15 -15.65
C VAL A 154 -6.44 -3.84 -15.99
N ILE A 155 -7.26 -3.34 -15.09
CA ILE A 155 -7.97 -2.06 -15.26
C ILE A 155 -7.62 -1.17 -14.08
N GLN A 156 -7.14 0.04 -14.36
CA GLN A 156 -6.77 1.01 -13.32
C GLN A 156 -7.46 2.36 -13.56
N SER A 157 -8.12 2.84 -12.51
CA SER A 157 -8.67 4.18 -12.41
C SER A 157 -7.56 5.24 -12.31
N MET A 158 -7.61 6.27 -13.13
CA MET A 158 -6.61 7.34 -13.17
C MET A 158 -6.73 8.32 -12.00
N ALA A 159 -7.89 8.42 -11.32
CA ALA A 159 -8.09 9.25 -10.14
C ALA A 159 -8.13 8.46 -8.83
N ASP A 160 -7.52 7.27 -8.81
CA ASP A 160 -7.38 6.47 -7.60
C ASP A 160 -6.39 7.13 -6.61
N ALA A 161 -6.83 7.31 -5.37
CA ALA A 161 -6.08 7.99 -4.31
C ALA A 161 -5.21 7.06 -3.45
N GLY A 162 -5.07 5.77 -3.79
CA GLY A 162 -4.26 4.83 -3.01
C GLY A 162 -3.69 3.63 -3.76
N VAL A 163 -4.22 3.28 -4.94
CA VAL A 163 -3.54 2.42 -5.91
C VAL A 163 -3.06 3.31 -7.02
N PHE A 164 -1.74 3.44 -7.15
CA PHE A 164 -1.15 4.38 -8.08
C PHE A 164 -0.91 3.73 -9.44
N THR A 165 -0.68 4.55 -10.47
CA THR A 165 -0.51 4.03 -11.83
C THR A 165 0.70 3.11 -11.95
N SER A 166 1.79 3.39 -11.22
CA SER A 166 2.94 2.49 -11.16
C SER A 166 2.62 1.13 -10.52
N ASP A 167 1.67 1.05 -9.58
CA ASP A 167 1.26 -0.21 -8.96
C ASP A 167 0.54 -1.10 -10.00
N ALA A 168 -0.35 -0.51 -10.80
CA ALA A 168 -1.04 -1.23 -11.89
C ALA A 168 -0.08 -1.67 -13.00
N GLN A 169 0.87 -0.81 -13.38
CA GLN A 169 1.91 -1.17 -14.35
C GLN A 169 2.77 -2.33 -13.83
N MET A 170 3.18 -2.29 -12.55
CA MET A 170 3.92 -3.38 -11.92
C MET A 170 3.12 -4.70 -11.91
N ILE A 171 1.81 -4.63 -11.67
CA ILE A 171 0.93 -5.81 -11.75
C ILE A 171 0.93 -6.37 -13.18
N PHE A 172 0.69 -5.52 -14.17
CA PHE A 172 0.66 -5.91 -15.58
C PHE A 172 1.99 -6.52 -16.03
N ASP A 173 3.10 -5.88 -15.71
CA ASP A 173 4.44 -6.37 -16.06
C ASP A 173 4.76 -7.71 -15.40
N GLY A 174 4.29 -7.91 -14.16
CA GLY A 174 4.50 -9.13 -13.39
C GLY A 174 3.69 -10.36 -13.85
N LEU A 175 2.60 -10.18 -14.60
CA LEU A 175 1.80 -11.29 -15.12
C LEU A 175 2.60 -12.10 -16.16
N ALA A 176 2.59 -13.43 -16.02
CA ALA A 176 3.21 -14.35 -16.99
C ALA A 176 2.34 -14.70 -18.20
N ALA A 177 1.13 -14.16 -18.27
CA ALA A 177 0.21 -14.35 -19.39
C ALA A 177 0.76 -13.71 -20.68
N ASP A 178 0.73 -14.47 -21.78
CA ASP A 178 1.05 -13.95 -23.11
C ASP A 178 -0.03 -12.99 -23.62
N ASP A 179 -1.30 -13.35 -23.38
CA ASP A 179 -2.46 -12.52 -23.67
C ASP A 179 -2.83 -11.70 -22.44
N LYS A 180 -2.27 -10.50 -22.35
CA LYS A 180 -2.58 -9.55 -21.29
C LYS A 180 -2.81 -8.14 -21.81
N GLN A 181 -3.73 -7.44 -21.17
CA GLN A 181 -4.08 -6.06 -21.49
C GLN A 181 -4.14 -5.19 -20.23
N LEU A 182 -3.74 -3.92 -20.36
CA LEU A 182 -3.82 -2.90 -19.32
C LEU A 182 -4.65 -1.73 -19.84
N GLU A 183 -5.71 -1.40 -19.11
CA GLU A 183 -6.64 -0.32 -19.44
C GLU A 183 -6.62 0.75 -18.36
N TRP A 184 -6.43 2.00 -18.80
CA TRP A 184 -6.50 3.18 -17.96
C TRP A 184 -7.87 3.83 -18.11
N VAL A 185 -8.62 3.96 -17.03
CA VAL A 185 -10.00 4.47 -17.05
C VAL A 185 -10.13 5.73 -16.21
N THR A 186 -11.06 6.61 -16.60
CA THR A 186 -11.45 7.72 -15.74
C THR A 186 -12.25 7.21 -14.55
N GLY A 187 -11.86 7.66 -13.36
CA GLY A 187 -12.68 7.52 -12.16
C GLY A 187 -11.85 7.36 -10.90
N ASP A 188 -12.54 7.29 -9.76
CA ASP A 188 -11.94 7.02 -8.46
C ASP A 188 -11.69 5.51 -8.22
N HIS A 189 -11.16 5.19 -7.04
CA HIS A 189 -10.88 3.80 -6.62
C HIS A 189 -12.10 2.87 -6.63
N TYR A 190 -13.28 3.39 -6.29
CA TYR A 190 -14.52 2.64 -6.18
C TYR A 190 -15.42 2.76 -7.42
N LEU A 191 -14.92 3.44 -8.46
CA LEU A 191 -15.64 3.77 -9.68
C LEU A 191 -16.99 4.46 -9.37
N GLN A 192 -17.01 5.35 -8.37
CA GLN A 192 -18.23 6.08 -8.00
C GLN A 192 -18.42 7.32 -8.87
N ASP A 193 -17.33 8.02 -9.17
CA ASP A 193 -17.29 9.09 -10.15
C ASP A 193 -16.43 8.72 -11.37
N PRO A 194 -16.83 9.13 -12.60
CA PRO A 194 -18.18 9.61 -12.91
C PRO A 194 -19.25 8.53 -12.64
N SER A 195 -20.52 8.93 -12.50
CA SER A 195 -21.61 8.02 -12.08
C SER A 195 -21.81 6.79 -12.98
N ASN A 196 -21.31 6.81 -14.22
CA ASN A 196 -21.33 5.69 -15.17
C ASN A 196 -20.02 4.87 -15.20
N ALA A 197 -19.03 5.17 -14.35
CA ALA A 197 -17.73 4.50 -14.37
C ALA A 197 -17.85 2.97 -14.20
N ARG A 198 -18.72 2.51 -13.30
CA ARG A 198 -19.00 1.08 -13.12
C ARG A 198 -19.59 0.42 -14.36
N ASP A 199 -20.55 1.07 -15.01
CA ASP A 199 -21.17 0.54 -16.24
C ASP A 199 -20.16 0.46 -17.38
N ASN A 200 -19.30 1.47 -17.51
CA ASN A 200 -18.24 1.49 -18.51
C ASN A 200 -17.22 0.36 -18.28
N VAL A 201 -16.75 0.18 -17.04
CA VAL A 201 -15.81 -0.89 -16.69
C VAL A 201 -16.46 -2.26 -16.83
N ALA A 202 -17.73 -2.43 -16.45
CA ALA A 202 -18.46 -3.67 -16.66
C ALA A 202 -18.60 -4.02 -18.15
N GLY A 203 -18.90 -3.03 -19.00
CA GLY A 203 -18.93 -3.19 -20.45
C GLY A 203 -17.57 -3.60 -21.02
N MET A 204 -16.49 -2.95 -20.56
CA MET A 204 -15.12 -3.31 -20.95
C MET A 204 -14.76 -4.75 -20.58
N VAL A 205 -15.09 -5.19 -19.36
CA VAL A 205 -14.89 -6.59 -18.94
C VAL A 205 -15.73 -7.55 -19.81
N HIS A 206 -16.99 -7.21 -20.07
CA HIS A 206 -17.87 -8.00 -20.93
C HIS A 206 -17.29 -8.19 -22.33
N ASP A 207 -16.88 -7.11 -22.99
CA ASP A 207 -16.37 -7.14 -24.35
C ASP A 207 -15.05 -7.92 -24.42
N TRP A 208 -14.15 -7.67 -23.46
CA TRP A 208 -12.87 -8.37 -23.38
C TRP A 208 -13.01 -9.89 -23.19
N VAL A 209 -13.99 -10.32 -22.39
CA VAL A 209 -14.31 -11.74 -22.20
C VAL A 209 -14.98 -12.31 -23.45
N SER A 210 -15.91 -11.59 -24.07
CA SER A 210 -16.64 -12.04 -25.26
C SER A 210 -15.69 -12.32 -26.43
N ASP A 211 -14.70 -11.45 -26.65
CA ASP A 211 -13.67 -11.60 -27.69
C ASP A 211 -12.84 -12.88 -27.54
N ARG A 212 -12.80 -13.48 -26.34
CA ARG A 212 -12.00 -14.68 -26.01
C ARG A 212 -12.83 -15.95 -25.89
N LEU A 213 -14.13 -15.83 -25.66
CA LEU A 213 -15.02 -16.98 -25.47
C LEU A 213 -15.82 -17.36 -26.72
N GLY A 214 -16.03 -16.42 -27.66
CA GLY A 214 -16.79 -16.67 -28.90
C GLY A 214 -18.28 -16.68 -28.68
#